data_AF-A0A1S1NDK5-F1
#
_entry.id   AF-A0A1S1NDK5-F1
#
_cell.length_a   1.000
_cell.length_b   1.000
_cell.length_c   1.000
_cell.angle_alpha   90.00
_cell.angle_beta   90.00
_cell.angle_gamma   90.00
#
_symmetry.space_group_name_H-M   'P 1'
#
loop_
_entity.id
_entity.type
_entity.pdbx_description
1 polymer ?
#
loop_
_entity_poly.entity_id
_entity_poly.type
_entity_poly.pdbx_seq_one_letter_code
_entity_poly.pdbx_strand_id
1 'polypeptide(L)' 'MPAHSAPKPGWLLVMPDGHPYTWHARSNYPHPHDVWKWLEPDPGKCAALVARGWTVRAGSASELITPVPARVSA' A
#
# COMPACT_ATOMS: atom_id res chain seq x y z
N MET A 1 12.82 -13.71 24.90
CA MET A 1 11.68 -13.71 23.94
C MET A 1 11.83 -12.47 23.07
N PRO A 2 12.19 -12.56 21.78
CA PRO A 2 12.16 -11.36 20.94
C PRO A 2 10.69 -10.94 20.86
N ALA A 3 10.40 -9.68 21.25
CA ALA A 3 9.10 -9.10 21.03
C ALA A 3 8.89 -9.07 19.50
N HIS A 4 8.06 -9.98 18.98
CA HIS A 4 7.45 -9.80 17.67
C HIS A 4 6.64 -8.51 17.78
N SER A 5 7.25 -7.38 17.40
CA SER A 5 6.54 -6.12 17.30
C SER A 5 5.36 -6.38 16.38
N ALA A 6 4.13 -6.23 16.89
CA ALA A 6 2.94 -6.36 16.08
C ALA A 6 3.12 -5.55 14.79
N PRO A 7 2.72 -6.08 13.61
CA PRO A 7 2.93 -5.39 12.35
C PRO A 7 2.41 -3.96 12.48
N LYS A 8 3.30 -2.98 12.32
CA LYS A 8 2.92 -1.58 12.50
C LYS A 8 1.83 -1.26 11.48
N PRO A 9 0.65 -0.78 11.92
CA PRO A 9 -0.41 -0.42 11.00
C PRO A 9 0.05 0.79 10.16
N GLY A 10 -0.20 0.73 8.87
CA GLY A 10 0.13 1.79 7.93
C GLY A 10 -0.63 1.64 6.62
N TRP A 11 -0.16 2.34 5.60
CA TRP A 11 -0.76 2.32 4.27
C TRP A 11 0.16 1.68 3.26
N LEU A 12 -0.39 0.77 2.47
CA LEU A 12 0.26 0.16 1.33
C LEU A 12 -0.21 0.84 0.07
N LEU A 13 0.76 1.27 -0.75
CA LEU A 13 0.52 1.54 -2.15
C LEU A 13 0.64 0.22 -2.90
N VAL A 14 -0.40 -0.14 -3.63
CA VAL A 14 -0.54 -1.42 -4.32
C VAL A 14 -0.54 -1.17 -5.82
N MET A 15 0.31 -1.91 -6.53
CA MET A 15 0.41 -1.87 -7.97
C MET A 15 -0.85 -2.44 -8.64
N PRO A 16 -1.09 -2.14 -9.93
CA PRO A 16 -2.27 -2.63 -10.66
C PRO A 16 -2.38 -4.15 -10.75
N ASP A 17 -1.27 -4.87 -10.61
CA ASP A 17 -1.20 -6.33 -10.54
C ASP A 17 -1.55 -6.91 -9.16
N GLY A 18 -1.87 -6.04 -8.18
CA GLY A 18 -2.23 -6.40 -6.81
C GLY A 18 -1.04 -6.53 -5.86
N HIS A 19 0.19 -6.31 -6.33
CA HIS A 19 1.38 -6.44 -5.49
C HIS A 19 1.64 -5.16 -4.67
N PRO A 20 1.92 -5.28 -3.36
CA PRO A 20 2.37 -4.15 -2.55
C PRO A 20 3.68 -3.56 -3.10
N TYR A 21 3.70 -2.26 -3.37
CA TYR A 21 4.87 -1.54 -3.88
C TYR A 21 5.68 -0.88 -2.76
N THR A 22 4.98 -0.15 -1.87
CA THR A 22 5.60 0.56 -0.75
C THR A 22 4.65 0.62 0.44
N TRP A 23 5.22 0.77 1.63
CA TRP A 23 4.51 0.86 2.90
C TRP A 23 4.88 2.15 3.62
N HIS A 24 3.87 2.78 4.21
CA HIS A 24 3.99 4.05 4.91
C HIS A 24 3.45 3.91 6.33
N ALA A 25 4.31 4.18 7.32
CA ALA A 25 4.08 4.01 8.76
C ALA A 25 3.10 5.03 9.38
N ARG A 26 2.01 5.37 8.70
CA ARG A 26 1.13 6.48 9.08
C ARG A 26 -0.31 6.01 9.23
N SER A 27 -0.73 5.70 10.44
CA SER A 27 -2.08 5.16 10.72
C SER A 27 -3.18 6.21 10.91
N ASN A 28 -2.86 7.51 10.88
CA ASN A 28 -3.77 8.58 11.29
C ASN A 28 -4.75 9.05 10.20
N TYR A 29 -4.79 8.41 9.03
CA TYR A 29 -5.76 8.73 7.99
C TYR A 29 -6.94 7.77 8.09
N PRO A 30 -8.18 8.26 8.24
CA PRO A 30 -9.36 7.40 8.32
C PRO A 30 -9.81 6.90 6.94
N HIS A 31 -9.43 7.59 5.85
CA HIS A 31 -9.91 7.29 4.50
C HIS A 31 -8.78 7.18 3.47
N PRO A 32 -8.83 6.19 2.55
CA PRO A 32 -7.81 6.02 1.51
C PRO A 32 -7.62 7.25 0.61
N HIS A 33 -8.67 8.04 0.42
CA HIS A 33 -8.61 9.24 -0.42
C HIS A 33 -7.72 10.34 0.15
N ASP A 34 -7.66 10.47 1.48
CA ASP A 34 -6.78 11.44 2.13
C ASP A 34 -5.32 10.96 2.13
N VAL A 35 -5.12 9.64 2.10
CA VAL A 35 -3.79 9.03 1.96
C VAL A 35 -3.22 9.32 0.57
N TRP A 36 -4.05 9.26 -0.47
CA TRP A 36 -3.63 9.61 -1.83
C TRP A 36 -3.10 11.04 -1.93
N LYS A 37 -3.79 12.01 -1.34
CA LYS A 37 -3.33 13.42 -1.30
C LYS A 37 -1.98 13.58 -0.59
N TRP A 38 -1.69 12.70 0.37
CA TRP A 38 -0.40 12.71 1.07
C TRP A 38 0.70 12.00 0.27
N LEU A 39 0.37 10.86 -0.36
CA LEU A 39 1.31 10.07 -1.16
C LEU A 39 1.72 10.80 -2.44
N GLU A 40 0.75 11.42 -3.11
CA GLU A 40 0.94 12.20 -4.32
C GLU A 40 0.12 13.49 -4.21
N PRO A 41 0.74 14.60 -3.76
CA PRO A 41 0.06 15.88 -3.61
C PRO A 41 -0.31 16.51 -4.96
N ASP A 42 0.31 16.08 -6.06
CA ASP A 42 -0.09 16.52 -7.40
C ASP A 42 -1.38 15.78 -7.85
N PRO A 43 -2.50 16.50 -8.04
CA PRO A 43 -3.77 15.87 -8.37
C PRO A 43 -3.76 15.20 -9.75
N GLY A 44 -2.94 15.70 -10.69
CA GLY A 44 -2.82 15.13 -12.04
C GLY A 44 -2.10 13.78 -12.02
N LYS A 45 -1.00 13.68 -11.28
CA LYS A 45 -0.27 12.42 -11.07
C LYS A 45 -1.09 11.42 -10.26
N CYS A 46 -1.78 11.87 -9.21
CA CYS A 46 -2.67 11.02 -8.43
C CYS A 46 -3.78 10.42 -9.32
N ALA A 47 -4.45 11.25 -10.14
CA ALA A 47 -5.45 10.78 -11.08
C ALA A 47 -4.87 9.80 -12.12
N ALA A 48 -3.66 10.07 -12.62
CA ALA A 48 -2.98 9.18 -13.55
C ALA A 48 -2.63 7.82 -12.93
N LEU A 49 -2.19 7.77 -11.67
CA LEU A 49 -1.91 6.52 -10.95
C LEU A 49 -3.18 5.70 -10.73
N VAL A 50 -4.26 6.35 -10.27
CA VAL A 50 -5.56 5.68 -10.08
C VAL A 50 -6.11 5.17 -11.43
N ALA A 51 -6.02 5.97 -12.50
CA ALA A 51 -6.43 5.55 -13.85
C ALA A 51 -5.62 4.36 -14.38
N ARG A 52 -4.36 4.21 -13.93
CA ARG A 52 -3.50 3.07 -14.25
C ARG A 52 -3.77 1.84 -13.37
N GLY A 53 -4.71 1.92 -12.44
CA GLY A 53 -5.11 0.82 -11.56
C GLY A 53 -4.33 0.74 -10.24
N TRP A 54 -3.54 1.76 -9.89
CA TRP A 54 -2.90 1.81 -8.57
C TRP A 54 -3.95 2.03 -7.48
N THR A 55 -3.77 1.36 -6.35
CA THR A 55 -4.69 1.48 -5.21
C THR A 55 -3.93 1.66 -3.90
N VAL A 56 -4.63 2.13 -2.87
CA VAL A 56 -4.06 2.31 -1.54
C VAL A 56 -4.97 1.63 -0.52
N ARG A 57 -4.38 0.83 0.38
CA ARG A 57 -5.12 0.12 1.42
C ARG A 57 -4.36 0.09 2.74
N ALA A 58 -5.09 -0.13 3.83
CA ALA A 58 -4.47 -0.40 5.12
C ALA A 58 -3.69 -1.73 5.06
N GLY A 59 -2.53 -1.75 5.71
CA GLY A 59 -1.65 -2.91 5.74
C GLY A 59 -0.40 -2.68 6.58
N SER A 60 0.54 -3.62 6.47
CA SER A 60 1.76 -3.66 7.27
C SER A 60 3.02 -3.78 6.42
N ALA A 61 4.15 -3.35 6.96
CA ALA A 61 5.46 -3.44 6.30
C ALA A 61 5.83 -4.89 5.91
N SER A 62 5.34 -5.87 6.66
CA SER A 62 5.60 -7.30 6.42
C SER A 62 5.05 -7.77 5.07
N GLU A 63 4.02 -7.11 4.53
CA GLU A 63 3.42 -7.44 3.24
C GLU A 63 4.33 -7.05 2.05
N LEU A 64 5.33 -6.18 2.25
CA LEU A 64 6.36 -5.90 1.24
C LEU A 64 7.42 -6.99 1.14
N ILE A 65 7.65 -7.69 2.25
CA ILE A 65 8.72 -8.69 2.38
C ILE A 65 8.19 -10.07 1.96
N THR A 66 6.87 -10.24 1.95
CA THR A 66 6.25 -11.50 1.55
C THR A 66 6.22 -11.56 0.03
N PRO A 67 6.95 -12.50 -0.61
CA PRO A 67 6.76 -12.74 -2.04
C PRO A 67 5.31 -13.17 -2.23
N VAL A 68 4.54 -12.39 -3.00
CA VAL A 68 3.22 -12.83 -3.46
C VAL A 68 3.45 -14.16 -4.17
N PRO A 69 2.77 -15.26 -3.75
CA PRO A 69 2.92 -16.53 -4.43
C PRO A 69 2.57 -16.30 -5.90
N ALA A 70 3.55 -16.55 -6.78
CA ALA A 70 3.35 -16.46 -8.22
C ALA A 70 2.05 -17.21 -8.53
N ARG A 71 1.08 -16.51 -9.11
CA ARG A 71 -0.19 -17.09 -9.50
C ARG A 71 0.14 -18.26 -10.43
N VAL A 72 0.05 -19.48 -9.92
CA VAL A 72 0.20 -20.69 -10.71
C VAL A 72 -1.03 -20.71 -11.62
N SER A 73 -0.85 -20.26 -12.86
CA SER A 73 -1.82 -20.52 -13.91
C SER A 73 -1.80 -22.04 -14.14
N ALA A 74 -2.88 -22.71 -13.74
CA ALA A 74 -3.21 -24.07 -14.14
C ALA A 74 -3.90 -24.06 -15.51
#